data_AF-A0A345XYT4-F1
#
_entry.id   AF-A0A345XYT4-F1
#
_cell.length_a   1.000
_cell.length_b   1.000
_cell.length_c   1.000
_cell.angle_alpha   90.00
_cell.angle_beta   90.00
_cell.angle_gamma   90.00
#
_symmetry.space_group_name_H-M   'P 1'
#
loop_
_entity.id
_entity.type
_entity.pdbx_description
1 polymer ?
#
loop_
_entity_poly.entity_id
_entity_poly.type
_entity_poly.pdbx_seq_one_letter_code
_entity_poly.pdbx_strand_id
1 'polypeptide(L)'
;MSDSYQVGDGAGVAHDRELSEKLRDLSGRGGTAKLADLTEFAWERVHVFSEGASAGDVERTAGEPVLGGEFYYDAGNLLVFEYNGRVSKAVSVVPDLLVMDGKRTCDAGTVLRPQSATRPATLKLTET
;
A
#
# COMPACT_ATOMS: atom_id res chain seq x y z
N MET A 1 -33.50 14.04 -6.03
CA MET A 1 -32.10 14.47 -5.85
C MET A 1 -31.93 14.73 -4.37
N SER A 2 -31.29 13.80 -3.68
CA SER A 2 -30.93 13.94 -2.27
C SER A 2 -29.58 13.28 -2.14
N ASP A 3 -28.52 14.10 -2.22
CA ASP A 3 -27.17 13.69 -1.87
C ASP A 3 -27.13 13.44 -0.36
N SER A 4 -27.24 12.18 0.02
CA SER A 4 -26.90 11.73 1.36
C SER A 4 -25.39 11.63 1.46
N TYR A 5 -24.76 12.65 2.04
CA TYR A 5 -23.41 12.57 2.57
C TYR A 5 -23.38 11.47 3.63
N GLN A 6 -22.80 10.32 3.29
CA GLN A 6 -22.48 9.28 4.26
C GLN A 6 -21.30 9.78 5.10
N VAL A 7 -21.53 9.92 6.40
CA VAL A 7 -20.49 10.08 7.41
C VAL A 7 -19.63 8.82 7.36
N GLY A 8 -18.32 8.97 7.16
CA GLY A 8 -17.39 7.89 6.85
C GLY A 8 -17.36 6.80 7.91
N ASP A 9 -17.99 5.67 7.60
CA ASP A 9 -17.45 4.36 7.97
C ASP A 9 -16.01 4.33 7.44
N GLY A 10 -15.05 3.98 8.30
CA GLY A 10 -13.63 3.97 7.95
C GLY A 10 -13.41 3.29 6.59
N ALA A 11 -12.53 3.86 5.77
CA ALA A 11 -12.21 3.35 4.44
C ALA A 11 -11.65 1.92 4.56
N GLY A 12 -12.54 0.93 4.65
CA GLY A 12 -12.19 -0.43 4.99
C GLY A 12 -11.09 -0.95 4.07
N VAL A 13 -10.15 -1.67 4.66
CA VAL A 13 -9.03 -2.26 3.90
C VAL A 13 -9.59 -3.35 2.99
N ALA A 14 -9.50 -3.15 1.68
CA ALA A 14 -9.88 -4.15 0.70
C ALA A 14 -8.67 -4.95 0.23
N HIS A 15 -8.83 -6.24 -0.04
CA HIS A 15 -7.76 -7.02 -0.64
C HIS A 15 -7.62 -6.72 -2.15
N ASP A 16 -6.48 -6.16 -2.56
CA ASP A 16 -6.21 -5.84 -3.98
C ASP A 16 -5.51 -7.02 -4.67
N ARG A 17 -6.34 -7.89 -5.27
CA ARG A 17 -5.88 -9.12 -5.95
C ARG A 17 -5.00 -8.81 -7.16
N GLU A 18 -5.37 -7.80 -7.94
CA GLU A 18 -4.66 -7.46 -9.16
C GLU A 18 -3.26 -6.91 -8.84
N LEU A 19 -3.17 -5.99 -7.89
CA LEU A 19 -1.87 -5.48 -7.44
C LEU A 19 -1.03 -6.60 -6.81
N SER A 20 -1.66 -7.49 -6.03
CA SER A 20 -0.99 -8.67 -5.47
C SER A 20 -0.37 -9.57 -6.56
N GLU A 21 -1.11 -9.83 -7.64
CA GLU A 21 -0.63 -10.64 -8.78
C GLU A 21 0.52 -9.94 -9.52
N LYS A 22 0.40 -8.64 -9.79
CA LYS A 22 1.47 -7.84 -10.43
C LYS A 22 2.75 -7.83 -9.58
N LEU A 23 2.64 -7.71 -8.25
CA LEU A 23 3.78 -7.77 -7.34
C LEU A 23 4.43 -9.17 -7.31
N ARG A 24 3.61 -10.24 -7.31
CA ARG A 24 4.12 -11.62 -7.40
C ARG A 24 4.86 -11.87 -8.69
N ASP A 25 4.33 -11.44 -9.83
CA ASP A 25 5.00 -11.59 -11.12
C ASP A 25 6.32 -10.80 -11.16
N LEU A 26 6.30 -9.53 -10.72
CA LEU A 26 7.49 -8.69 -10.63
C LEU A 26 8.57 -9.33 -9.75
N SER A 27 8.18 -9.85 -8.59
CA SER A 27 9.04 -10.57 -7.66
C SER A 27 9.58 -11.89 -8.24
N GLY A 28 8.72 -12.67 -8.90
CA GLY A 28 9.05 -13.98 -9.49
C GLY A 28 10.01 -13.88 -10.67
N ARG A 29 9.88 -12.84 -11.49
CA ARG A 29 10.84 -12.54 -12.57
C ARG A 29 12.06 -11.74 -12.11
N GLY A 30 12.02 -11.18 -10.89
CA GLY A 30 13.05 -10.28 -10.38
C GLY A 30 13.15 -8.99 -11.17
N GLY A 31 12.01 -8.45 -11.60
CA GLY A 31 11.93 -7.23 -12.38
C GLY A 31 11.94 -5.99 -11.50
N THR A 32 11.97 -4.84 -12.17
CA THR A 32 11.84 -3.52 -11.56
C THR A 32 10.69 -2.77 -12.23
N ALA A 33 9.88 -2.03 -11.46
CA ALA A 33 8.80 -1.21 -11.98
C ALA A 33 8.52 -0.03 -11.04
N LYS A 34 7.95 1.06 -11.55
CA LYS A 34 7.36 2.07 -10.66
C LYS A 34 6.10 1.50 -10.05
N LEU A 35 5.82 1.80 -8.79
CA LEU A 35 4.58 1.37 -8.15
C LEU A 35 3.35 1.98 -8.88
N ALA A 36 3.47 3.20 -9.38
CA ALA A 36 2.43 3.86 -10.15
C ALA A 36 2.07 3.12 -11.46
N ASP A 37 3.03 2.42 -12.07
CA ASP A 37 2.78 1.64 -13.29
C ASP A 37 2.02 0.32 -12.99
N LEU A 38 1.95 -0.09 -11.72
CA LEU A 38 1.22 -1.30 -11.30
C LEU A 38 -0.22 -1.00 -10.85
N THR A 39 -0.54 0.27 -10.61
CA THR A 39 -1.85 0.74 -10.15
C THR A 39 -2.61 1.44 -11.28
N GLU A 40 -3.92 1.27 -11.36
CA GLU A 40 -4.75 1.86 -12.43
C GLU A 40 -5.52 3.13 -11.99
N PHE A 41 -5.13 3.76 -10.88
CA PHE A 41 -5.80 4.93 -10.32
C PHE A 41 -4.79 6.01 -9.94
N ALA A 42 -5.25 7.26 -9.83
CA ALA A 42 -4.41 8.39 -9.46
C ALA A 42 -4.15 8.41 -7.94
N TRP A 43 -2.89 8.61 -7.57
CA TRP A 43 -2.43 8.82 -6.20
C TRP A 43 -1.11 9.60 -6.23
N GLU A 44 -0.81 10.28 -5.13
CA GLU A 44 0.37 11.15 -4.98
C GLU A 44 1.34 10.59 -3.94
N ARG A 45 0.79 10.03 -2.85
CA ARG A 45 1.55 9.39 -1.78
C ARG A 45 0.97 8.03 -1.46
N VAL A 46 1.83 7.13 -1.00
CA VAL A 46 1.44 5.85 -0.44
C VAL A 46 2.17 5.65 0.89
N HIS A 47 1.45 5.14 1.88
CA HIS A 47 2.00 4.69 3.16
C HIS A 47 1.95 3.17 3.21
N VAL A 48 3.08 2.54 3.50
CA VAL A 48 3.19 1.09 3.57
C VAL A 48 3.36 0.66 5.02
N PHE A 49 2.52 -0.28 5.45
CA PHE A 49 2.58 -0.89 6.78
C PHE A 49 2.63 -2.41 6.67
N SER A 50 3.29 -3.04 7.64
CA SER A 50 3.31 -4.49 7.81
C SER A 50 2.19 -4.94 8.75
N GLU A 51 1.96 -6.25 8.79
CA GLU A 51 1.12 -6.88 9.81
C GLU A 51 1.49 -6.42 11.22
N GLY A 52 0.48 -6.21 12.07
CA GLY A 52 0.63 -5.76 13.45
C GLY A 52 0.68 -4.24 13.62
N ALA A 53 0.64 -3.46 12.54
CA ALA A 53 0.52 -2.01 12.64
C ALA A 53 -0.77 -1.61 13.37
N SER A 54 -0.67 -0.70 14.34
CA SER A 54 -1.83 -0.21 15.07
C SER A 54 -2.60 0.84 14.27
N ALA A 55 -3.91 0.92 14.45
CA ALA A 55 -4.75 1.96 13.88
C ALA A 55 -4.21 3.35 14.20
N GLY A 56 -3.80 3.57 15.46
CA GLY A 56 -3.20 4.85 15.87
C GLY A 56 -1.90 5.22 15.14
N ASP A 57 -1.08 4.27 14.66
CA ASP A 57 0.09 4.58 13.83
C ASP A 57 -0.30 4.83 12.36
N VAL A 58 -1.20 4.00 11.83
CA VAL A 58 -1.72 4.12 10.47
C VAL A 58 -2.42 5.46 10.28
N GLU A 59 -3.40 5.77 11.11
CA GLU A 59 -4.28 6.93 10.99
C GLU A 59 -3.56 8.24 11.34
N ARG A 60 -2.59 8.20 12.27
CA ARG A 60 -1.71 9.36 12.51
C ARG A 60 -0.86 9.67 11.28
N THR A 61 -0.46 8.66 10.52
CA THR A 61 0.35 8.84 9.32
C THR A 61 -0.50 9.28 8.13
N ALA A 62 -1.67 8.65 7.94
CA ALA A 62 -2.62 8.93 6.86
C ALA A 62 -3.44 10.22 7.08
N GLY A 63 -3.50 10.71 8.32
CA GLY A 63 -4.23 11.93 8.67
C GLY A 63 -5.74 11.76 8.86
N GLU A 64 -6.28 10.56 8.65
CA GLU A 64 -7.70 10.24 8.86
C GLU A 64 -7.92 8.74 9.16
N PRO A 65 -9.14 8.34 9.58
CA PRO A 65 -9.45 6.94 9.91
C PRO A 65 -9.34 5.98 8.72
N VAL A 66 -8.71 4.82 8.93
CA VAL A 66 -8.45 3.83 7.88
C VAL A 66 -8.85 2.42 8.33
N LEU A 67 -8.52 2.03 9.57
CA LEU A 67 -8.78 0.69 10.04
C LEU A 67 -10.14 0.61 10.74
N GLY A 68 -10.84 -0.52 10.55
CA GLY A 68 -12.07 -0.82 11.30
C GLY A 68 -11.83 -1.43 12.69
N GLY A 69 -10.58 -1.70 13.06
CA GLY A 69 -10.19 -2.31 14.34
C GLY A 69 -8.87 -1.74 14.85
N GLU A 70 -8.42 -2.17 16.03
CA GLU A 70 -7.27 -1.57 16.72
C GLU A 70 -5.92 -1.82 16.01
N PHE A 71 -5.82 -2.89 15.23
CA PHE A 71 -4.60 -3.27 14.51
C PHE A 71 -4.94 -3.88 13.15
N TYR A 72 -3.97 -3.81 12.24
CA TYR A 72 -3.99 -4.49 10.95
C TYR A 72 -3.38 -5.90 11.07
N TYR A 73 -4.15 -6.94 10.76
CA TYR A 73 -3.78 -8.34 10.95
C TYR A 73 -3.79 -9.18 9.66
N ASP A 74 -3.83 -8.56 8.48
CA ASP A 74 -3.75 -9.33 7.23
C ASP A 74 -2.31 -9.80 6.99
N ALA A 75 -2.16 -10.96 6.35
CA ALA A 75 -0.89 -11.65 6.06
C ALA A 75 0.00 -10.98 4.99
N GLY A 76 -0.17 -9.68 4.76
CA GLY A 76 0.50 -8.94 3.69
C GLY A 76 0.69 -7.47 4.03
N ASN A 77 1.17 -6.67 3.08
CA ASN A 77 1.38 -5.25 3.31
C ASN A 77 0.07 -4.46 3.15
N LEU A 78 -0.17 -3.54 4.07
CA LEU A 78 -1.20 -2.51 3.92
C LEU A 78 -0.60 -1.33 3.14
N LEU A 79 -1.24 -0.95 2.04
CA LEU A 79 -0.93 0.25 1.28
C LEU A 79 -2.09 1.24 1.44
N VAL A 80 -1.80 2.39 2.02
CA VAL A 80 -2.74 3.51 2.16
C VAL A 80 -2.33 4.57 1.15
N PHE A 81 -3.10 4.69 0.07
CA PHE A 81 -2.91 5.65 -1.00
C PHE A 81 -3.63 6.96 -0.70
N GLU A 82 -2.95 8.06 -0.98
CA GLU A 82 -3.50 9.40 -0.86
C GLU A 82 -3.52 10.13 -2.19
N TYR A 83 -4.52 10.98 -2.38
CA TYR A 83 -4.65 11.88 -3.50
C TYR A 83 -5.27 13.20 -3.02
N ASN A 84 -4.68 14.35 -3.37
CA ASN A 84 -5.10 15.67 -2.91
C ASN A 84 -5.15 15.79 -1.37
N GLY A 85 -4.20 15.16 -0.68
CA GLY A 85 -4.07 15.21 0.78
C GLY A 85 -5.15 14.45 1.55
N ARG A 86 -5.86 13.52 0.90
CA ARG A 86 -6.83 12.61 1.52
C ARG A 86 -6.54 11.18 1.09
N VAL A 87 -6.82 10.22 1.95
CA VAL A 87 -6.86 8.80 1.65
C VAL A 87 -7.87 8.56 0.53
N SER A 88 -7.38 8.07 -0.60
CA SER A 88 -8.18 7.71 -1.76
C SER A 88 -8.49 6.21 -1.79
N LYS A 89 -7.57 5.39 -1.28
CA LYS A 89 -7.71 3.93 -1.26
C LYS A 89 -6.83 3.32 -0.16
N ALA A 90 -7.35 2.35 0.58
CA ALA A 90 -6.55 1.50 1.47
C ALA A 90 -6.72 0.04 1.07
N VAL A 91 -5.60 -0.66 0.82
CA VAL A 91 -5.63 -2.04 0.34
C VAL A 91 -4.59 -2.93 1.01
N SER A 92 -4.94 -4.20 1.20
CA SER A 92 -3.97 -5.24 1.55
C SER A 92 -3.49 -5.98 0.30
N VAL A 93 -2.17 -6.16 0.19
CA VAL A 93 -1.54 -6.94 -0.90
C VAL A 93 -0.80 -8.14 -0.32
N VAL A 94 -0.93 -9.30 -0.96
CA VAL A 94 -0.35 -10.56 -0.47
C VAL A 94 0.46 -11.30 -1.55
N PRO A 95 1.59 -11.95 -1.21
CA PRO A 95 2.18 -12.05 0.13
C PRO A 95 2.93 -10.78 0.53
N ASP A 96 3.40 -10.74 1.79
CA ASP A 96 4.32 -9.72 2.29
C ASP A 96 5.65 -9.76 1.51
N LEU A 97 5.71 -8.95 0.45
CA LEU A 97 6.86 -8.86 -0.46
C LEU A 97 7.57 -7.53 -0.35
N LEU A 98 6.99 -6.53 0.31
CA LEU A 98 7.49 -5.16 0.29
C LEU A 98 8.42 -4.88 1.47
N VAL A 99 9.58 -4.30 1.17
CA VAL A 99 10.57 -3.89 2.18
C VAL A 99 10.81 -2.40 2.07
N MET A 100 10.64 -1.69 3.19
CA MET A 100 10.85 -0.25 3.29
C MET A 100 12.28 0.06 3.77
N ASP A 101 12.93 1.08 3.17
CA ASP A 101 14.26 1.56 3.61
C ASP A 101 14.16 2.57 4.75
N GLY A 102 13.41 2.23 5.80
CA GLY A 102 13.17 3.11 6.96
C GLY A 102 12.19 4.27 6.71
N LYS A 103 11.86 4.61 5.46
CA LYS A 103 10.81 5.55 5.09
C LYS A 103 9.54 4.78 4.72
N ARG A 104 8.44 5.00 5.45
CA ARG A 104 7.16 4.32 5.21
C ARG A 104 6.25 5.01 4.17
N THR A 105 6.55 6.28 3.87
CA THR A 105 5.78 7.12 2.94
C THR A 105 6.60 7.36 1.69
N CYS A 106 6.01 7.07 0.53
CA CYS A 106 6.68 7.25 -0.76
C CYS A 106 5.73 7.91 -1.76
N ASP A 107 6.29 8.48 -2.82
CA ASP A 107 5.51 9.14 -3.88
C ASP A 107 5.29 8.24 -5.11
N ALA A 108 4.56 8.74 -6.11
CA ALA A 108 4.30 8.05 -7.36
C ALA A 108 5.56 7.70 -8.18
N GLY A 109 6.71 8.34 -7.91
CA GLY A 109 8.00 8.05 -8.52
C GLY A 109 8.69 6.81 -7.97
N THR A 110 8.19 6.27 -6.85
CA THR A 110 8.79 5.12 -6.15
C THR A 110 8.94 3.90 -7.05
N VAL A 111 10.17 3.37 -7.08
CA VAL A 111 10.55 2.21 -7.86
C VAL A 111 10.70 0.99 -6.95
N LEU A 112 10.02 -0.09 -7.31
CA LEU A 112 10.15 -1.41 -6.71
C LEU A 112 11.34 -2.13 -7.34
N ARG A 113 12.30 -2.56 -6.52
CA ARG A 113 13.51 -3.27 -6.96
C ARG A 113 13.68 -4.59 -6.21
N PRO A 114 14.15 -5.66 -6.85
CA PRO A 114 14.44 -6.90 -6.15
C PRO A 114 15.62 -6.68 -5.19
N GLN A 115 15.45 -7.07 -3.92
CA GLN A 115 16.49 -6.95 -2.90
C GLN A 115 17.52 -8.08 -3.00
N SER A 116 17.15 -9.22 -3.59
CA SER A 116 18.00 -10.41 -3.70
C SER A 116 17.88 -11.08 -5.07
N ALA A 117 18.80 -12.01 -5.35
CA ALA A 117 18.76 -12.88 -6.53
C ALA A 117 17.83 -14.09 -6.35
N THR A 118 17.32 -14.36 -5.15
CA THR A 118 16.38 -15.46 -4.88
C THR A 118 15.01 -15.16 -5.48
N ARG A 119 14.24 -16.21 -5.83
CA ARG A 119 12.88 -16.07 -6.37
C ARG A 119 11.87 -16.88 -5.55
N PRO A 120 10.73 -16.30 -5.15
CA PRO A 120 10.37 -14.87 -5.27
C PRO A 120 11.34 -13.97 -4.47
N ALA A 121 11.63 -12.77 -5.00
CA ALA A 121 12.44 -11.76 -4.32
C ALA A 121 11.56 -10.83 -3.47
N THR A 122 12.05 -10.40 -2.31
CA THR A 122 11.48 -9.21 -1.68
C THR A 122 11.76 -7.99 -2.56
N LEU A 123 10.78 -7.08 -2.61
CA LEU A 123 10.81 -5.85 -3.39
C LEU A 123 11.07 -4.68 -2.45
N LYS A 124 12.23 -4.05 -2.60
CA LYS A 124 12.59 -2.83 -1.90
C LYS A 124 11.97 -1.62 -2.59
N LEU A 125 11.28 -0.78 -1.82
CA LEU A 125 10.80 0.52 -2.29
C LEU A 125 11.96 1.51 -2.25
N THR A 126 12.25 2.12 -3.40
CA THR A 126 13.34 3.09 -3.55
C THR A 126 12.79 4.36 -4.19
N GLU A 127 12.96 5.51 -3.54
CA GLU A 127 12.68 6.81 -4.16
C GLU A 127 13.78 7.13 -5.18
N THR A 128 13.39 7.72 -6.31
CA THR A 128 14.30 8.13 -7.40
C THR A 128 14.89 9.50 -7.20
#